data_AF-A0A523TVW0-F1
#
_entry.id   AF-A0A523TVW0-F1
#
_cell.length_a   1.000
_cell.length_b   1.000
_cell.length_c   1.000
_cell.angle_alpha   90.00
_cell.angle_beta   90.00
_cell.angle_gamma   90.00
#
_symmetry.space_group_name_H-M   'P 1'
#
loop_
_entity.id
_entity.type
_entity.pdbx_description
1 polymer ?
#
loop_
_entity_poly.entity_id
_entity_poly.type
_entity_poly.pdbx_seq_one_letter_code
_entity_poly.pdbx_strand_id
1 'polypeptide(L)'
;MNEEGIQANDEPEIKLETPDVEAVEAEKPVTETMQEIPEDAEAPPEPVKPKRRLRRFLFWMLCVLGLFTLGLVATWFFQVGPLTIELEKARIEIESLESELEDLRPLPAEIEQLSDALEASESHRQLLNVLVNVTSAQLALAQGDTVAAKAALAGTRASLLEFENKLSAADADTVGDLIKRLELIPGEIDTNEAAASLDLEILANSLLSLERSLFR
;
A
#
# COMPACT_ATOMS: atom_id res chain seq x y z
N MET A 1 -21.82 23.16 -23.62
CA MET A 1 -21.44 22.23 -24.70
C MET A 1 -20.22 21.48 -24.20
N ASN A 2 -20.26 20.21 -23.82
CA ASN A 2 -21.26 19.16 -23.95
C ASN A 2 -21.26 18.30 -22.68
N GLU A 3 -22.46 17.89 -22.27
CA GLU A 3 -22.73 16.85 -21.29
C GLU A 3 -22.90 15.51 -22.04
N GLU A 4 -22.08 14.52 -21.74
CA GLU A 4 -22.28 13.09 -22.06
C GLU A 4 -21.59 12.35 -20.91
N GLY A 5 -22.13 11.36 -20.21
CA GLY A 5 -23.37 10.61 -20.30
C GLY A 5 -23.10 9.40 -19.39
N ILE A 6 -23.60 9.44 -18.15
CA ILE A 6 -23.41 8.35 -17.19
C ILE A 6 -24.42 7.25 -17.55
N GLN A 7 -23.94 6.15 -18.12
CA GLN A 7 -24.76 4.99 -18.42
C GLN A 7 -24.64 3.96 -17.30
N ALA A 8 -25.80 3.66 -16.71
CA ALA A 8 -26.02 2.71 -15.65
C ALA A 8 -26.04 1.26 -16.16
N ASN A 9 -25.95 0.36 -15.17
CA ASN A 9 -26.54 -0.98 -15.11
C ASN A 9 -25.69 -2.15 -15.63
N ASP A 10 -25.24 -3.00 -14.71
CA ASP A 10 -25.52 -4.45 -14.71
C ASP A 10 -24.94 -5.10 -13.45
N GLU A 11 -25.79 -5.24 -12.42
CA GLU A 11 -25.60 -6.18 -11.31
C GLU A 11 -26.14 -7.57 -11.73
N PRO A 12 -25.39 -8.67 -11.56
CA PRO A 12 -25.94 -9.99 -11.79
C PRO A 12 -26.75 -10.48 -10.56
N GLU A 13 -28.06 -10.62 -10.76
CA GLU A 13 -29.00 -11.31 -9.86
C GLU A 13 -28.57 -12.79 -9.65
N ILE A 14 -28.13 -13.13 -8.44
CA ILE A 14 -27.89 -14.51 -8.02
C ILE A 14 -29.20 -15.05 -7.41
N LYS A 15 -29.82 -15.96 -8.14
CA LYS A 15 -31.02 -16.73 -7.77
C LYS A 15 -30.72 -17.66 -6.60
N LEU A 16 -31.25 -17.33 -5.41
CA LEU A 16 -31.27 -18.20 -4.23
C LEU A 16 -32.52 -19.12 -4.32
N GLU A 17 -32.32 -20.38 -4.70
CA GLU A 17 -33.30 -21.45 -4.44
C GLU A 17 -33.04 -22.02 -3.05
N THR A 18 -33.90 -21.69 -2.10
CA THR A 18 -34.01 -22.35 -0.80
C THR A 18 -34.90 -23.59 -0.92
N PRO A 19 -34.52 -24.76 -0.36
CA PRO A 19 -35.42 -25.89 -0.26
C PRO A 19 -36.37 -25.70 0.92
N ASP A 20 -37.67 -25.78 0.62
CA ASP A 20 -38.76 -25.74 1.58
C ASP A 20 -38.74 -27.01 2.45
N VAL A 21 -38.56 -26.82 3.76
CA VAL A 21 -38.70 -27.85 4.80
C VAL A 21 -39.84 -27.39 5.68
N GLU A 22 -41.01 -27.99 5.51
CA GLU A 22 -42.13 -27.78 6.43
C GLU A 22 -42.57 -29.10 7.06
N ALA A 23 -42.64 -29.04 8.38
CA ALA A 23 -42.79 -30.16 9.29
C ALA A 23 -44.25 -30.38 9.70
N VAL A 24 -44.59 -31.66 9.86
CA VAL A 24 -45.44 -32.30 10.89
C VAL A 24 -46.43 -31.43 11.69
N GLU A 25 -47.73 -31.77 11.64
CA GLU A 25 -48.67 -31.99 12.78
C GLU A 25 -50.04 -32.44 12.21
N ALA A 26 -50.52 -33.67 12.43
CA ALA A 26 -51.28 -34.20 13.57
C ALA A 26 -52.63 -33.49 13.83
N GLU A 27 -53.76 -34.14 13.46
CA GLU A 27 -54.95 -34.32 14.34
C GLU A 27 -56.03 -35.23 13.70
N LYS A 28 -56.57 -36.16 14.52
CA LYS A 28 -57.84 -36.90 14.36
C LYS A 28 -58.98 -36.05 14.98
N PRO A 29 -60.27 -36.47 15.16
CA PRO A 29 -61.05 -37.68 14.79
C PRO A 29 -62.42 -37.34 14.11
N VAL A 30 -63.28 -38.27 13.66
CA VAL A 30 -64.50 -38.83 14.33
C VAL A 30 -65.30 -39.53 13.19
N THR A 31 -65.54 -40.84 13.14
CA THR A 31 -66.59 -41.71 13.76
C THR A 31 -68.02 -41.55 13.21
N GLU A 32 -68.52 -42.57 12.49
CA GLU A 32 -69.85 -43.26 12.57
C GLU A 32 -70.04 -44.12 11.29
N THR A 33 -69.95 -45.46 11.29
CA THR A 33 -70.80 -46.54 11.85
C THR A 33 -72.07 -46.84 11.02
N MET A 34 -72.04 -47.98 10.31
CA MET A 34 -73.15 -48.94 10.09
C MET A 34 -72.55 -50.17 9.38
N GLN A 35 -72.19 -51.28 10.05
CA GLN A 35 -73.03 -52.42 10.49
C GLN A 35 -73.89 -52.97 9.34
N GLU A 36 -73.65 -54.18 8.81
CA GLU A 36 -74.09 -55.45 9.42
C GLU A 36 -73.25 -56.70 9.03
N ILE A 37 -73.31 -57.65 9.96
CA ILE A 37 -72.71 -59.00 10.14
C ILE A 37 -73.82 -60.02 9.76
N PRO A 38 -73.57 -61.24 9.21
CA PRO A 38 -73.15 -62.44 10.00
C PRO A 38 -72.14 -63.36 9.30
N GLU A 39 -71.08 -63.82 9.99
CA GLU A 39 -71.03 -64.93 10.97
C GLU A 39 -70.83 -66.27 10.26
N ASP A 40 -69.60 -66.79 10.30
CA ASP A 40 -69.41 -68.22 10.56
C ASP A 40 -68.01 -68.51 11.13
N ALA A 41 -67.98 -69.45 12.06
CA ALA A 41 -66.92 -69.76 12.99
C ALA A 41 -65.85 -70.69 12.39
N GLU A 42 -64.60 -70.61 12.88
CA GLU A 42 -63.93 -71.73 13.58
C GLU A 42 -62.43 -71.44 13.87
N ALA A 43 -62.00 -71.94 15.03
CA ALA A 43 -60.64 -72.29 15.48
C ALA A 43 -59.66 -71.19 16.00
N PRO A 44 -59.24 -71.27 17.28
CA PRO A 44 -57.98 -70.72 17.78
C PRO A 44 -56.93 -71.84 17.99
N PRO A 45 -55.65 -71.55 18.30
CA PRO A 45 -54.74 -70.54 17.76
C PRO A 45 -53.37 -71.16 17.37
N GLU A 46 -52.66 -70.62 16.37
CA GLU A 46 -51.23 -70.95 16.18
C GLU A 46 -50.33 -69.71 16.40
N PRO A 47 -49.44 -69.71 17.41
CA PRO A 47 -48.48 -68.63 17.58
C PRO A 47 -47.37 -68.78 16.54
N VAL A 48 -47.41 -67.95 15.50
CA VAL A 48 -46.29 -67.74 14.57
C VAL A 48 -45.02 -67.37 15.34
N LYS A 49 -44.08 -68.31 15.44
CA LYS A 49 -42.71 -68.07 15.91
C LYS A 49 -41.76 -67.86 14.73
N PRO A 50 -41.50 -66.61 14.29
CA PRO A 50 -40.33 -66.35 13.46
C PRO A 50 -39.40 -65.33 14.12
N LYS A 51 -38.84 -65.60 15.32
CA LYS A 51 -38.09 -64.55 16.04
C LYS A 51 -36.78 -64.97 16.72
N ARG A 52 -36.07 -65.99 16.21
CA ARG A 52 -34.68 -66.28 16.68
C ARG A 52 -33.60 -66.07 15.63
N ARG A 53 -33.81 -66.47 14.36
CA ARG A 53 -32.82 -66.22 13.30
C ARG A 53 -32.84 -64.77 12.81
N LEU A 54 -34.02 -64.16 12.66
CA LEU A 54 -34.17 -62.75 12.28
C LEU A 54 -33.53 -61.80 13.30
N ARG A 55 -33.64 -62.07 14.60
CA ARG A 55 -32.98 -61.27 15.66
C ARG A 55 -31.46 -61.31 15.57
N ARG A 56 -30.87 -62.46 15.19
CA ARG A 56 -29.43 -62.57 14.95
C ARG A 56 -29.01 -61.81 13.69
N PHE A 57 -29.78 -61.92 12.61
CA PHE A 57 -29.53 -61.15 11.38
C PHE A 57 -29.64 -59.63 11.62
N LEU A 58 -30.66 -59.19 12.37
CA LEU A 58 -30.85 -57.79 12.73
C LEU A 58 -29.69 -57.26 13.60
N PHE A 59 -29.20 -58.07 14.55
CA PHE A 59 -28.05 -57.72 15.37
C PHE A 59 -26.77 -57.62 14.53
N TRP A 60 -26.54 -58.55 13.60
CA TRP A 60 -25.42 -58.48 12.66
C TRP A 60 -25.51 -57.26 11.73
N MET A 61 -26.71 -56.96 11.22
CA MET A 61 -26.95 -55.78 10.37
C MET A 61 -26.73 -54.49 11.15
N LEU A 62 -27.15 -54.42 12.42
CA LEU A 62 -26.86 -53.29 13.32
C LEU A 62 -25.36 -53.15 13.61
N CYS A 63 -24.62 -54.24 13.80
CA CYS A 63 -23.17 -54.20 13.96
C CYS A 63 -22.47 -53.70 12.70
N VAL A 64 -22.87 -54.17 11.52
CA VAL A 64 -22.32 -53.71 10.24
C VAL A 64 -22.66 -52.23 10.00
N LEU A 65 -23.89 -51.81 10.30
CA LEU A 65 -24.31 -50.41 10.21
C LEU A 65 -23.54 -49.52 11.21
N GLY A 66 -23.29 -50.01 12.42
CA GLY A 66 -22.46 -49.33 13.42
C GLY A 66 -21.02 -49.15 12.93
N LEU A 67 -20.41 -50.19 12.36
CA LEU A 67 -19.06 -50.10 11.78
C LEU A 67 -19.02 -49.16 10.56
N PHE A 68 -20.05 -49.20 9.72
CA PHE A 68 -20.15 -48.35 8.53
C PHE A 68 -20.31 -46.87 8.90
N THR A 69 -21.20 -46.55 9.85
CA THR A 69 -21.38 -45.19 10.35
C THR A 69 -20.13 -44.67 11.06
N LEU A 70 -19.46 -45.51 11.85
CA LEU A 70 -18.19 -45.15 12.49
C LEU A 70 -17.08 -44.89 11.46
N GLY A 71 -17.00 -45.71 10.41
CA GLY A 71 -16.07 -45.51 9.30
C GLY A 71 -16.32 -44.21 8.54
N LEU A 72 -17.59 -43.88 8.29
CA LEU A 72 -17.98 -42.66 7.57
C LEU A 72 -17.66 -41.39 8.39
N VAL A 73 -17.93 -41.42 9.70
CA VAL A 73 -17.55 -40.33 10.61
C VAL A 73 -16.03 -40.17 10.65
N ALA A 74 -15.28 -41.28 10.73
CA ALA A 74 -13.82 -41.24 10.74
C ALA A 74 -13.24 -40.63 9.45
N THR A 75 -13.77 -41.01 8.27
CA THR A 75 -13.34 -40.44 6.99
C THR A 75 -13.69 -38.97 6.86
N TRP A 76 -14.85 -38.54 7.39
CA TRP A 76 -15.27 -37.14 7.35
C TRP A 76 -14.35 -36.26 8.23
N PHE A 77 -14.03 -36.70 9.45
CA PHE A 77 -13.07 -36.02 10.31
C PHE A 77 -11.68 -35.92 9.69
N PHE A 78 -11.23 -36.98 9.01
CA PHE A 78 -9.92 -36.99 8.36
C PHE A 78 -9.84 -36.04 7.15
N GLN A 79 -10.98 -35.74 6.51
CA GLN A 79 -11.03 -34.89 5.34
C GLN A 79 -11.32 -33.41 5.65
N VAL A 80 -12.13 -33.11 6.67
CA VAL A 80 -12.51 -31.73 7.03
C VAL A 80 -11.46 -31.06 7.93
N GLY A 81 -10.82 -31.82 8.84
CA GLY A 81 -9.78 -31.30 9.73
C GLY A 81 -8.58 -30.63 9.03
N PRO A 82 -7.97 -31.22 7.99
CA PRO A 82 -6.83 -30.60 7.32
C PRO A 82 -7.21 -29.31 6.57
N LEU A 83 -8.41 -29.25 5.98
CA LEU A 83 -8.89 -28.07 5.25
C LEU A 83 -9.05 -26.85 6.16
N THR A 84 -9.55 -27.02 7.39
CA THR A 84 -9.66 -25.90 8.33
C THR A 84 -8.30 -25.37 8.78
N ILE A 85 -7.30 -26.26 8.93
CA ILE A 85 -5.93 -25.86 9.29
C ILE A 85 -5.26 -25.12 8.12
N GLU A 86 -5.47 -25.57 6.89
CA GLU A 86 -4.96 -24.87 5.70
C GLU A 86 -5.62 -23.49 5.53
N LEU A 87 -6.93 -23.37 5.76
CA LEU A 87 -7.63 -22.09 5.72
C LEU A 87 -7.17 -21.13 6.82
N GLU A 88 -6.93 -21.63 8.03
CA GLU A 88 -6.42 -20.81 9.13
C GLU A 88 -4.99 -20.33 8.85
N LYS A 89 -4.12 -21.21 8.33
CA LYS A 89 -2.78 -20.82 7.90
C LYS A 89 -2.80 -19.79 6.78
N ALA A 90 -3.63 -19.99 5.75
CA ALA A 90 -3.76 -19.03 4.67
C ALA A 90 -4.31 -17.68 5.16
N ARG A 91 -5.23 -17.68 6.13
CA ARG A 91 -5.72 -16.44 6.76
C ARG A 91 -4.62 -15.71 7.53
N ILE A 92 -3.82 -16.43 8.32
CA ILE A 92 -2.68 -15.85 9.04
C ILE A 92 -1.65 -15.29 8.07
N GLU A 93 -1.38 -15.99 6.96
CA GLU A 93 -0.45 -15.53 5.91
C GLU A 93 -0.98 -14.29 5.19
N ILE A 94 -2.28 -14.24 4.88
CA ILE A 94 -2.91 -13.03 4.32
C ILE A 94 -2.81 -11.88 5.30
N GLU A 95 -3.15 -12.09 6.58
CA GLU A 95 -3.07 -11.05 7.60
C GLU A 95 -1.62 -10.56 7.81
N SER A 96 -0.63 -11.46 7.76
CA SER A 96 0.78 -11.06 7.83
C SER A 96 1.22 -10.28 6.60
N LEU A 97 0.82 -10.71 5.39
CA LEU A 97 1.14 -10.00 4.15
C LEU A 97 0.42 -8.65 4.07
N GLU A 98 -0.82 -8.55 4.55
CA GLU A 98 -1.53 -7.28 4.67
C GLU A 98 -0.85 -6.34 5.66
N SER A 99 -0.36 -6.86 6.79
CA SER A 99 0.45 -6.08 7.74
C SER A 99 1.76 -5.61 7.12
N GLU A 100 2.49 -6.48 6.41
CA GLU A 100 3.73 -6.09 5.71
C GLU A 100 3.45 -5.06 4.62
N LEU A 101 2.35 -5.17 3.88
CA LEU A 101 1.95 -4.18 2.89
C LEU A 101 1.60 -2.85 3.54
N GLU A 102 0.93 -2.84 4.68
CA GLU A 102 0.63 -1.62 5.42
C GLU A 102 1.90 -0.94 5.91
N ASP A 103 2.89 -1.70 6.37
CA ASP A 103 4.20 -1.19 6.76
C ASP A 103 5.03 -0.64 5.58
N LEU A 104 4.83 -1.17 4.37
CA LEU A 104 5.54 -0.72 3.16
C LEU A 104 4.87 0.48 2.48
N ARG A 105 3.56 0.69 2.65
CA ARG A 105 2.80 1.81 2.08
C ARG A 105 3.36 3.21 2.36
N PRO A 106 3.90 3.54 3.54
CA PRO A 106 4.45 4.88 3.78
C PRO A 106 5.83 5.09 3.14
N LEU A 107 6.58 4.03 2.83
CA LEU A 107 7.97 4.16 2.35
C LEU A 107 8.14 4.99 1.07
N PRO A 108 7.28 4.88 0.04
CA PRO A 108 7.41 5.71 -1.16
C PRO A 108 7.31 7.21 -0.84
N ALA A 109 6.38 7.59 0.04
CA ALA A 109 6.23 8.99 0.45
C ALA A 109 7.42 9.46 1.31
N GLU A 110 7.96 8.59 2.17
CA GLU A 110 9.17 8.89 2.94
C GLU A 110 10.39 9.02 2.01
N ILE A 111 10.53 8.16 1.00
CA ILE A 111 11.59 8.24 -0.01
C ILE A 111 11.49 9.56 -0.79
N GLU A 112 10.30 9.97 -1.23
CA GLU A 112 10.08 11.24 -1.93
C GLU A 112 10.43 12.44 -1.04
N GLN A 113 9.99 12.44 0.22
CA GLN A 113 10.34 13.49 1.18
C GLN A 113 11.86 13.56 1.45
N LEU A 114 12.52 12.40 1.58
CA LEU A 114 13.96 12.33 1.78
C LEU A 114 14.72 12.78 0.53
N SER A 115 14.23 12.46 -0.68
CA SER A 115 14.85 12.94 -1.92
C SER A 115 14.74 14.45 -2.06
N ASP A 116 13.58 15.03 -1.75
CA ASP A 116 13.37 16.48 -1.81
C ASP A 116 14.25 17.21 -0.78
N ALA A 117 14.34 16.67 0.44
CA ALA A 117 15.20 17.21 1.49
C ALA A 117 16.69 17.12 1.10
N LEU A 118 17.10 16.02 0.45
CA LEU A 118 18.46 15.86 -0.05
C LEU A 118 18.78 16.89 -1.15
N GLU A 119 17.90 17.05 -2.14
CA GLU A 119 18.07 18.01 -3.23
C GLU A 119 18.13 19.45 -2.71
N ALA A 120 17.28 19.81 -1.76
CA ALA A 120 17.31 21.11 -1.08
C ALA A 120 18.64 21.31 -0.32
N SER A 121 19.12 20.31 0.42
CA SER A 121 20.39 20.38 1.14
C SER A 121 21.59 20.49 0.20
N GLU A 122 21.59 19.78 -0.92
CA GLU A 122 22.65 19.85 -1.93
C GLU A 122 22.70 21.23 -2.58
N SER A 123 21.53 21.77 -2.92
CA SER A 123 21.35 23.11 -3.48
C SER A 123 21.84 24.19 -2.51
N HIS A 124 21.49 24.09 -1.22
CA HIS A 124 21.98 25.00 -0.20
C HIS A 124 23.51 24.91 -0.04
N ARG A 125 24.07 23.70 0.01
CA ARG A 125 25.53 23.49 0.08
C ARG A 125 26.24 24.08 -1.15
N GLN A 126 25.68 23.93 -2.34
CA GLN A 126 26.22 24.50 -3.57
C GLN A 126 26.30 26.03 -3.50
N LEU A 127 25.22 26.69 -3.05
CA LEU A 127 25.20 28.14 -2.85
C LEU A 127 26.21 28.61 -1.79
N LEU A 128 26.33 27.90 -0.66
CA LEU A 128 27.32 28.20 0.37
C LEU A 128 28.76 28.07 -0.14
N ASN A 129 29.06 27.08 -0.98
CA ASN A 129 30.38 26.97 -1.61
C ASN A 129 30.70 28.15 -2.51
N VAL A 130 29.72 28.64 -3.30
CA VAL A 130 29.88 29.86 -4.10
C VAL A 130 30.20 31.05 -3.18
N LEU A 131 29.49 31.19 -2.06
CA LEU A 131 29.76 32.25 -1.09
C LEU A 131 31.17 32.14 -0.48
N VAL A 132 31.63 30.93 -0.16
CA VAL A 132 33.00 30.68 0.31
C VAL A 132 34.03 31.09 -0.74
N ASN A 133 33.79 30.79 -2.01
CA ASN A 133 34.69 31.20 -3.10
C ASN A 133 34.76 32.73 -3.23
N VAL A 134 33.61 33.41 -3.19
CA VAL A 134 33.53 34.87 -3.28
C VAL A 134 34.23 35.54 -2.09
N THR A 135 33.98 35.06 -0.87
CA THR A 135 34.62 35.60 0.34
C THR A 135 36.12 35.31 0.40
N SER A 136 36.55 34.14 -0.11
CA SER A 136 37.96 33.81 -0.28
C SER A 136 38.64 34.74 -1.29
N ALA A 137 37.95 35.07 -2.38
CA ALA A 137 38.45 36.04 -3.35
C ALA A 137 38.57 37.45 -2.76
N GLN A 138 37.59 37.89 -1.97
CA GLN A 138 37.66 39.16 -1.23
C GLN A 138 38.86 39.21 -0.29
N LEU A 139 39.09 38.14 0.46
CA LEU A 139 40.23 38.05 1.39
C LEU A 139 41.56 38.12 0.65
N ALA A 140 41.71 37.37 -0.44
CA ALA A 140 42.92 37.39 -1.26
C ALA A 140 43.16 38.77 -1.88
N LEU A 141 42.09 39.42 -2.36
CA LEU A 141 42.17 40.77 -2.91
C LEU A 141 42.63 41.78 -1.84
N ALA A 142 42.06 41.70 -0.63
CA ALA A 142 42.48 42.55 0.49
C ALA A 142 43.95 42.34 0.93
N GLN A 143 44.54 41.20 0.57
CA GLN A 143 45.97 40.89 0.79
C GLN A 143 46.86 41.33 -0.38
N GLY A 144 46.28 41.87 -1.46
CA GLY A 144 46.98 42.22 -2.70
C GLY A 144 47.34 41.01 -3.56
N ASP A 145 46.80 39.82 -3.28
CA ASP A 145 47.05 38.60 -4.05
C ASP A 145 45.98 38.39 -5.13
N THR A 146 46.17 39.05 -6.26
CA THR A 146 45.27 38.99 -7.41
C THR A 146 45.22 37.60 -8.05
N VAL A 147 46.30 36.82 -7.93
CA VAL A 147 46.38 35.45 -8.46
C VAL A 147 45.51 34.53 -7.61
N ALA A 148 45.64 34.59 -6.28
CA ALA A 148 44.81 33.83 -5.37
C ALA A 148 43.33 34.23 -5.46
N ALA A 149 43.03 35.53 -5.64
CA ALA A 149 41.66 36.01 -5.79
C ALA A 149 40.98 35.38 -7.02
N LYS A 150 41.66 35.36 -8.16
CA LYS A 150 41.16 34.71 -9.38
C LYS A 150 41.04 33.20 -9.24
N ALA A 151 42.01 32.56 -8.59
CA ALA A 151 41.98 31.13 -8.33
C ALA A 151 40.78 30.75 -7.44
N ALA A 152 40.46 31.56 -6.43
CA ALA A 152 39.29 31.36 -5.57
C ALA A 152 37.97 31.49 -6.35
N LEU A 153 37.90 32.38 -7.34
CA LEU A 153 36.72 32.50 -8.22
C LEU A 153 36.65 31.41 -9.30
N ALA A 154 37.70 30.62 -9.50
CA ALA A 154 37.72 29.57 -10.51
C ALA A 154 36.60 28.56 -10.26
N GLY A 155 35.80 28.27 -11.29
CA GLY A 155 34.67 27.35 -11.20
C GLY A 155 33.42 27.90 -10.51
N THR A 156 33.46 29.11 -9.93
CA THR A 156 32.29 29.75 -9.31
C THR A 156 31.18 30.00 -10.34
N ARG A 157 31.54 30.41 -11.57
CA ARG A 157 30.59 30.56 -12.68
C ARG A 157 29.90 29.25 -13.04
N ALA A 158 30.66 28.17 -13.18
CA ALA A 158 30.10 26.87 -13.50
C ALA A 158 29.15 26.39 -12.40
N SER A 159 29.52 26.62 -11.14
CA SER A 159 28.69 26.29 -9.98
C SER A 159 27.38 27.09 -9.97
N LEU A 160 27.41 28.37 -10.34
CA LEU A 160 26.21 29.20 -10.46
C LEU A 160 25.32 28.78 -11.64
N LEU A 161 25.90 28.45 -12.80
CA LEU A 161 25.13 27.95 -13.95
C LEU A 161 24.44 26.61 -13.65
N GLU A 162 25.14 25.71 -12.96
CA GLU A 162 24.51 24.46 -12.52
C GLU A 162 23.39 24.72 -11.52
N PHE A 163 23.57 25.68 -10.60
CA PHE A 163 22.55 26.08 -9.64
C PHE A 163 21.34 26.71 -10.33
N GLU A 164 21.55 27.62 -11.30
CA GLU A 164 20.50 28.25 -12.11
C GLU A 164 19.56 27.22 -12.75
N ASN A 165 20.11 26.14 -13.30
CA ASN A 165 19.34 25.08 -13.96
C ASN A 165 18.44 24.26 -13.01
N LYS A 166 18.66 24.34 -11.69
CA LYS A 166 17.86 23.63 -10.68
C LYS A 166 16.75 24.51 -10.10
N LEU A 167 16.71 25.79 -10.45
CA LEU A 167 15.79 26.76 -9.85
C LEU A 167 14.53 26.99 -10.68
N SER A 168 13.54 27.61 -10.04
CA SER A 168 12.37 28.17 -10.73
C SER A 168 12.79 29.31 -11.67
N ALA A 169 11.98 29.63 -12.68
CA ALA A 169 12.30 30.67 -13.65
C ALA A 169 12.60 32.05 -13.01
N ALA A 170 11.88 32.42 -11.94
CA ALA A 170 12.07 33.70 -11.27
C ALA A 170 13.41 33.77 -10.52
N ASP A 171 13.81 32.67 -9.88
CA ASP A 171 15.07 32.62 -9.13
C ASP A 171 16.26 32.43 -10.08
N ALA A 172 16.06 31.73 -11.20
CA ALA A 172 17.06 31.56 -12.26
C ALA A 172 17.48 32.92 -12.85
N ASP A 173 16.54 33.84 -13.11
CA ASP A 173 16.86 35.20 -13.58
C ASP A 173 17.78 35.94 -12.59
N THR A 174 17.52 35.81 -11.30
CA THR A 174 18.35 36.41 -10.24
C THR A 174 19.76 35.83 -10.26
N VAL A 175 19.90 34.52 -10.42
CA VAL A 175 21.22 33.86 -10.55
C VAL A 175 21.92 34.27 -11.84
N GLY A 176 21.19 34.40 -12.95
CA GLY A 176 21.71 34.89 -14.22
C GLY A 176 22.35 36.28 -14.11
N ASP A 177 21.76 37.18 -13.32
CA ASP A 177 22.34 38.50 -13.05
C ASP A 177 23.60 38.42 -12.17
N LEU A 178 23.66 37.48 -11.21
CA LEU A 178 24.87 37.22 -10.43
C LEU A 178 26.00 36.68 -11.30
N ILE A 179 25.69 35.80 -12.25
CA ILE A 179 26.65 35.25 -13.21
C ILE A 179 27.23 36.38 -14.06
N LYS A 180 26.38 37.23 -14.66
CA LYS A 180 26.83 38.38 -15.46
C LYS A 180 27.76 39.29 -14.67
N ARG A 181 27.48 39.52 -13.39
CA ARG A 181 28.35 40.32 -12.53
C ARG A 181 29.68 39.64 -12.26
N LEU A 182 29.66 38.36 -11.92
CA LEU A 182 30.87 37.56 -11.70
C LEU A 182 31.81 37.57 -12.92
N GLU A 183 31.27 37.69 -14.15
CA GLU A 183 32.08 37.74 -15.38
C GLU A 183 32.95 39.00 -15.51
N LEU A 184 32.55 40.11 -14.88
CA LEU A 184 33.28 41.38 -14.95
C LEU A 184 34.48 41.38 -13.98
N ILE A 185 34.30 40.76 -12.82
CA ILE A 185 35.25 40.80 -11.69
C ILE A 185 36.68 40.37 -12.08
N PRO A 186 36.93 39.24 -12.78
CA PRO A 186 38.28 38.83 -13.13
C PRO A 186 39.09 39.87 -13.92
N GLY A 187 38.43 40.64 -14.79
CA GLY A 187 39.06 41.72 -15.56
C GLY A 187 39.31 42.97 -14.72
N GLU A 188 38.42 43.25 -13.76
CA GLU A 188 38.59 44.36 -12.80
C GLU A 188 39.69 44.08 -11.79
N ILE A 189 39.91 42.82 -11.37
CA ILE A 189 41.01 42.45 -10.47
C ILE A 189 42.38 42.90 -11.03
N ASP A 190 42.57 42.88 -12.35
CA ASP A 190 43.84 43.28 -12.97
C ASP A 190 43.97 44.79 -13.18
N THR A 191 42.85 45.51 -13.27
CA THR A 191 42.82 46.88 -13.79
C THR A 191 42.39 47.91 -12.75
N ASN A 192 41.50 47.51 -11.84
CA ASN A 192 40.92 48.35 -10.80
C ASN A 192 40.48 47.50 -9.59
N GLU A 193 41.42 47.23 -8.68
CA GLU A 193 41.21 46.46 -7.46
C GLU A 193 40.05 46.98 -6.60
N ALA A 194 39.88 48.30 -6.52
CA ALA A 194 38.80 48.91 -5.75
C ALA A 194 37.41 48.62 -6.35
N ALA A 195 37.28 48.62 -7.69
CA ALA A 195 36.04 48.22 -8.36
C ALA A 195 35.75 46.74 -8.13
N ALA A 196 36.76 45.88 -8.32
CA ALA A 196 36.62 44.44 -8.07
C ALA A 196 36.20 44.12 -6.64
N SER A 197 36.74 44.83 -5.64
CA SER A 197 36.36 44.67 -4.23
C SER A 197 34.90 45.03 -3.98
N LEU A 198 34.43 46.15 -4.53
CA LEU A 198 33.03 46.58 -4.42
C LEU A 198 32.09 45.59 -5.11
N ASP A 199 32.46 45.12 -6.30
CA ASP A 199 31.65 44.16 -7.05
C ASP A 199 31.56 42.80 -6.37
N LEU A 200 32.66 42.32 -5.77
CA LEU A 200 32.65 41.12 -4.91
C LEU A 200 31.76 41.31 -3.68
N GLU A 201 31.80 42.48 -3.03
CA GLU A 201 30.93 42.79 -1.89
C GLU A 201 29.46 42.74 -2.27
N ILE A 202 29.09 43.35 -3.38
CA ILE A 202 27.70 43.34 -3.82
C ILE A 202 27.28 41.93 -4.25
N LEU A 203 28.15 41.17 -4.92
CA LEU A 203 27.90 39.77 -5.25
C LEU A 203 27.66 38.93 -3.99
N ALA A 204 28.48 39.07 -2.95
CA ALA A 204 28.32 38.36 -1.68
C ALA A 204 26.98 38.72 -1.00
N ASN A 205 26.62 40.00 -0.97
CA ASN A 205 25.36 40.47 -0.39
C ASN A 205 24.14 39.94 -1.15
N SER A 206 24.20 39.90 -2.49
CA SER A 206 23.13 39.33 -3.30
C SER A 206 23.01 37.81 -3.13
N LEU A 207 24.14 37.09 -3.02
CA LEU A 207 24.14 35.65 -2.70
C LEU A 207 23.52 35.37 -1.33
N LEU A 208 23.83 36.17 -0.32
CA LEU A 208 23.21 36.08 1.02
C LEU A 208 21.71 36.42 0.98
N SER A 209 21.29 37.36 0.15
CA SER A 209 19.87 37.66 -0.03
C SER A 209 19.15 36.50 -0.71
N LEU A 210 19.78 35.89 -1.72
CA LEU A 210 19.26 34.71 -2.41
C LEU A 210 19.15 33.51 -1.48
N GLU A 211 20.17 33.25 -0.65
CA GLU A 211 20.15 32.18 0.35
C GLU A 211 18.96 32.31 1.30
N ARG A 212 18.74 33.50 1.83
CA ARG A 212 17.61 33.78 2.73
C ARG A 212 16.26 33.66 2.04
N SER A 213 16.20 33.94 0.75
CA SER A 213 14.95 33.85 -0.02
C SER A 213 14.57 32.41 -0.35
N LEU A 214 15.57 31.54 -0.53
CA LEU A 214 15.36 30.16 -0.98
C LEU A 214 15.27 29.15 0.18
N PHE A 215 16.00 29.38 1.28
CA PHE A 215 16.22 28.35 2.31
C PHE A 215 15.75 28.74 3.72
N ARG A 216 15.07 29.88 3.88
CA ARG A 216 14.64 30.39 5.19
C ARG A 216 13.15 30.64 5.27
#